data_AF-A0A6J7QXI5-F1
#
_entry.id   AF-A0A6J7QXI5-F1
#
_cell.length_a   1.000
_cell.length_b   1.000
_cell.length_c   1.000
_cell.angle_alpha   90.00
_cell.angle_beta   90.00
_cell.angle_gamma   90.00
#
_symmetry.space_group_name_H-M   'P 1'
#
loop_
_entity.id
_entity.type
_entity.pdbx_description
1 polymer ?
#
loop_
_entity_poly.entity_id
_entity_poly.type
_entity_poly.pdbx_seq_one_letter_code
_entity_poly.pdbx_strand_id
1 'polypeptide(L)'
;MPAAALLRSARINRGVTQRALAASCRIHQPGISAIESGAEDATVGRLDGILAHLGSRLTIIPTTLRAAWEVATDIGVHLAVKDERSAWREIIQLNDDLRRVDGATRVALVINPPAPTGDVRFDALIAGVIDCALTDDALPLPTWLQESKYTLSEPWDVEEVPSLRRDARRNTPAPLVLHGIYLDRSVLVSV
;
A
#
# COMPACT_ATOMS: atom_id res chain seq x y z
N MET A 1 -10.14 -13.20 5.79
CA MET A 1 -9.31 -12.00 6.10
C MET A 1 -9.25 -10.91 5.01
N PRO A 2 -9.33 -11.16 3.68
CA PRO A 2 -9.19 -10.08 2.70
C PRO A 2 -10.36 -9.07 2.75
N ALA A 3 -11.59 -9.51 3.01
CA ALA A 3 -12.76 -8.60 3.09
C ALA A 3 -12.65 -7.57 4.23
N ALA A 4 -12.16 -7.99 5.41
CA ALA A 4 -11.97 -7.12 6.56
C ALA A 4 -10.90 -6.05 6.28
N ALA A 5 -9.75 -6.47 5.76
CA ALA A 5 -8.65 -5.58 5.38
C ALA A 5 -9.06 -4.62 4.25
N LEU A 6 -9.78 -5.12 3.24
CA LEU A 6 -10.29 -4.31 2.12
C LEU A 6 -11.23 -3.21 2.62
N LEU A 7 -12.24 -3.56 3.43
CA LEU A 7 -13.20 -2.59 3.95
C LEU A 7 -12.50 -1.53 4.81
N ARG A 8 -11.63 -1.98 5.72
CA ARG A 8 -10.87 -1.10 6.60
C ARG A 8 -9.97 -0.16 5.80
N SER A 9 -9.25 -0.67 4.80
CA SER A 9 -8.38 0.11 3.93
C SER A 9 -9.17 1.16 3.15
N ALA A 10 -10.24 0.77 2.47
CA ALA A 10 -11.11 1.69 1.74
C ALA A 10 -11.67 2.80 2.65
N ARG A 11 -12.08 2.44 3.88
CA ARG A 11 -12.60 3.41 4.84
C ARG A 11 -11.54 4.41 5.31
N ILE A 12 -10.35 3.91 5.70
CA ILE A 12 -9.26 4.76 6.19
C ILE A 12 -8.79 5.74 5.11
N ASN A 13 -8.66 5.27 3.87
CA ASN A 13 -8.27 6.12 2.74
C ASN A 13 -9.27 7.25 2.45
N ARG A 14 -10.55 7.03 2.72
CA ARG A 14 -11.58 8.07 2.62
C ARG A 14 -11.64 8.99 3.85
N GLY A 15 -10.82 8.76 4.88
CA GLY A 15 -10.86 9.51 6.13
C GLY A 15 -12.18 9.32 6.92
N VAL A 16 -12.91 8.23 6.66
CA VAL A 16 -14.23 7.99 7.25
C VAL A 16 -14.09 7.19 8.55
N THR A 17 -14.80 7.57 9.61
CA THR A 17 -14.84 6.76 10.84
C THR A 17 -15.82 5.59 10.70
N GLN A 18 -15.64 4.50 11.47
CA GLN A 18 -16.60 3.38 11.45
C GLN A 18 -18.03 3.84 11.76
N ARG A 19 -18.20 4.78 12.70
CA ARG A 19 -19.50 5.35 13.06
C ARG A 19 -20.14 6.13 11.92
N ALA A 20 -19.35 6.93 11.20
CA ALA A 20 -19.82 7.67 10.03
C ALA A 20 -20.21 6.73 8.88
N LEU A 21 -19.41 5.69 8.62
CA LEU A 21 -19.74 4.67 7.61
C LEU A 21 -21.03 3.94 7.96
N ALA A 22 -21.17 3.48 9.22
CA ALA A 22 -22.36 2.80 9.70
C ALA A 22 -23.62 3.67 9.56
N ALA A 23 -23.52 4.96 9.92
CA ALA A 23 -24.61 5.91 9.73
C ALA A 23 -24.98 6.08 8.24
N SER A 24 -24.00 6.16 7.34
CA SER A 24 -24.25 6.28 5.89
C SER A 24 -24.93 5.05 5.30
N CYS A 25 -24.56 3.85 5.78
CA CYS A 25 -25.14 2.57 5.37
C CYS A 25 -26.44 2.23 6.10
N ARG A 26 -26.89 3.05 7.07
CA ARG A 26 -28.03 2.79 7.96
C ARG A 26 -27.94 1.45 8.70
N ILE A 27 -26.74 1.10 9.16
CA ILE A 27 -26.50 -0.08 10.02
C ILE A 27 -25.87 0.35 11.34
N HIS A 28 -25.87 -0.55 12.32
CA HIS A 28 -25.24 -0.29 13.62
C HIS A 28 -23.70 -0.35 13.49
N GLN A 29 -22.99 0.58 14.15
CA GLN A 29 -21.52 0.62 14.13
C GLN A 29 -20.84 -0.69 14.57
N PRO A 30 -21.36 -1.45 15.56
CA PRO A 30 -20.82 -2.77 15.88
C PRO A 30 -20.78 -3.73 14.69
N GLY A 31 -21.71 -3.63 13.73
CA GLY A 31 -21.69 -4.43 12.51
C GLY A 31 -20.54 -4.07 11.57
N ILE A 32 -20.18 -2.79 11.44
CA ILE A 32 -18.96 -2.38 10.70
C ILE A 32 -17.72 -2.88 11.44
N SER A 33 -17.70 -2.74 12.77
CA SER A 33 -16.55 -3.18 13.58
C SER A 33 -16.34 -4.68 13.49
N ALA A 34 -17.40 -5.49 13.50
CA ALA A 34 -17.32 -6.95 13.40
C ALA A 34 -16.77 -7.41 12.04
N ILE A 35 -17.17 -6.72 10.96
CA ILE A 35 -16.60 -6.99 9.63
C ILE A 35 -15.12 -6.61 9.58
N GLU A 36 -14.75 -5.41 10.03
CA GLU A 36 -13.35 -4.94 9.96
C GLU A 36 -12.40 -5.71 10.89
N SER A 37 -12.90 -6.32 11.97
CA SER A 37 -12.11 -7.20 12.84
C SER A 37 -12.05 -8.65 12.34
N GLY A 38 -12.84 -9.00 11.32
CA GLY A 38 -13.00 -10.38 10.86
C GLY A 38 -13.83 -11.25 11.81
N ALA A 39 -14.52 -10.67 12.79
CA ALA A 39 -15.46 -11.38 13.65
C ALA A 39 -16.76 -11.78 12.92
N GLU A 40 -17.08 -11.09 11.82
CA GLU A 40 -18.22 -11.41 10.94
C GLU A 40 -17.76 -11.37 9.47
N ASP A 41 -17.93 -12.48 8.75
CA ASP A 41 -17.73 -12.51 7.30
C ASP A 41 -18.93 -11.89 6.58
N ALA A 42 -18.70 -10.79 5.88
CA ALA A 42 -19.73 -10.15 5.05
C ALA A 42 -19.95 -10.94 3.75
N THR A 43 -21.20 -11.09 3.33
CA THR A 43 -21.50 -11.56 1.97
C THR A 43 -20.97 -10.57 0.93
N VAL A 44 -20.66 -11.04 -0.27
CA VAL A 44 -20.17 -10.19 -1.37
C VAL A 44 -21.11 -9.02 -1.63
N GLY A 45 -22.43 -9.26 -1.67
CA GLY A 45 -23.43 -8.20 -1.89
C GLY A 45 -23.47 -7.17 -0.75
N ARG A 46 -23.28 -7.59 0.50
CA ARG A 46 -23.20 -6.66 1.64
C ARG A 46 -21.91 -5.83 1.59
N LEU A 47 -20.79 -6.47 1.25
CA LEU A 47 -19.50 -5.78 1.10
C LEU A 47 -19.53 -4.76 -0.04
N ASP A 48 -20.06 -5.13 -1.21
CA ASP A 48 -20.22 -4.22 -2.35
C ASP A 48 -21.13 -3.04 -1.98
N GLY A 49 -22.25 -3.31 -1.30
CA GLY A 49 -23.16 -2.28 -0.81
C GLY A 49 -22.47 -1.29 0.13
N ILE A 50 -21.69 -1.76 1.11
CA ILE A 50 -20.94 -0.89 2.03
C ILE A 50 -19.87 -0.08 1.28
N LEU A 51 -19.10 -0.72 0.39
CA LEU A 51 -18.06 -0.06 -0.41
C LEU A 51 -18.64 1.01 -1.34
N ALA A 52 -19.88 0.82 -1.83
CA ALA A 52 -20.56 1.82 -2.63
C ALA A 52 -20.76 3.16 -1.89
N HIS A 53 -21.01 3.13 -0.57
CA HIS A 53 -21.07 4.34 0.27
C HIS A 53 -19.72 5.06 0.42
N LEU A 54 -18.62 4.35 0.17
CA LEU A 54 -17.26 4.90 0.14
C LEU A 54 -16.85 5.35 -1.28
N GLY A 55 -17.76 5.31 -2.25
CA GLY A 55 -17.47 5.61 -3.65
C GLY A 55 -16.57 4.57 -4.31
N SER A 56 -16.61 3.32 -3.83
CA SER A 56 -15.84 2.19 -4.36
C SER A 56 -16.77 1.16 -5.00
N ARG A 57 -16.20 0.31 -5.85
CA ARG A 57 -16.87 -0.83 -6.48
C ARG A 57 -15.99 -2.05 -6.35
N LEU A 58 -16.60 -3.22 -6.13
CA LEU A 58 -15.88 -4.48 -6.26
C LEU A 58 -15.70 -4.81 -7.74
N THR A 59 -14.47 -5.17 -8.11
CA THR A 59 -14.12 -5.63 -9.46
C THR A 59 -13.19 -6.84 -9.36
N ILE A 60 -13.20 -7.65 -10.40
CA ILE A 60 -12.29 -8.79 -10.54
C ILE A 60 -11.11 -8.32 -11.39
N ILE A 61 -9.89 -8.62 -10.94
CA ILE A 61 -8.65 -8.44 -11.69
C ILE A 61 -8.10 -9.85 -11.96
N PRO A 62 -7.67 -10.19 -13.20
CA PRO A 62 -7.27 -11.55 -13.56
C PRO A 62 -5.86 -11.89 -13.05
N THR A 63 -5.65 -11.82 -11.75
CA THR A 63 -4.37 -12.13 -11.08
C THR A 63 -4.61 -12.70 -9.70
N THR A 64 -3.64 -13.45 -9.19
CA THR A 64 -3.57 -13.91 -7.80
C THR A 64 -2.55 -13.14 -6.98
N LEU A 65 -1.83 -12.18 -7.60
CA LEU A 65 -0.89 -11.33 -6.89
C LEU A 65 -1.63 -10.30 -6.05
N ARG A 66 -0.99 -9.91 -4.94
CA ARG A 66 -1.57 -9.00 -3.96
C ARG A 66 -1.52 -7.57 -4.45
N ALA A 67 -2.58 -6.82 -4.20
CA ALA A 67 -2.59 -5.37 -4.44
C ALA A 67 -1.75 -4.63 -3.39
N ALA A 68 -1.33 -3.40 -3.70
CA ALA A 68 -0.50 -2.58 -2.81
C ALA A 68 -1.12 -2.37 -1.42
N TRP A 69 -2.45 -2.25 -1.35
CA TRP A 69 -3.18 -2.08 -0.09
C TRP A 69 -3.14 -3.34 0.80
N GLU A 70 -3.05 -4.53 0.21
CA GLU A 70 -2.90 -5.79 0.96
C GLU A 70 -1.49 -5.86 1.54
N VAL A 71 -0.47 -5.61 0.71
CA VAL A 71 0.93 -5.61 1.14
C VAL A 71 1.17 -4.60 2.26
N ALA A 72 0.64 -3.38 2.16
CA ALA A 72 0.74 -2.38 3.21
C ALA A 72 0.10 -2.82 4.53
N THR A 73 -1.01 -3.56 4.45
CA THR A 73 -1.66 -4.12 5.65
C THR A 73 -0.74 -5.13 6.33
N ASP A 74 -0.12 -6.02 5.57
CA ASP A 74 0.82 -7.02 6.09
C ASP A 74 2.08 -6.37 6.67
N ILE A 75 2.64 -5.36 5.99
CA ILE A 75 3.75 -4.55 6.49
C ILE A 75 3.38 -3.92 7.84
N GLY A 76 2.21 -3.30 7.95
CA GLY A 76 1.77 -2.69 9.21
C GLY A 76 1.66 -3.71 10.36
N VAL A 77 1.23 -4.94 10.07
CA VAL A 77 1.21 -6.03 11.05
C VAL A 77 2.63 -6.37 11.53
N HIS A 78 3.59 -6.49 10.60
CA HIS A 78 5.00 -6.76 10.96
C HIS A 78 5.64 -5.63 11.76
N LEU A 79 5.41 -4.38 11.36
CA LEU A 79 5.95 -3.20 12.05
C LEU A 79 5.36 -3.03 13.46
N ALA A 80 4.09 -3.37 13.66
CA ALA A 80 3.45 -3.32 14.98
C ALA A 80 4.14 -4.23 16.02
N VAL A 81 4.75 -5.33 15.57
CA VAL A 81 5.54 -6.25 16.41
C VAL A 81 7.06 -6.05 16.28
N LYS A 82 7.48 -4.93 15.68
CA LYS A 82 8.89 -4.57 15.44
C LYS A 82 9.69 -5.57 14.61
N ASP A 83 9.02 -6.31 13.72
CA ASP A 83 9.65 -7.21 12.77
C ASP A 83 9.91 -6.50 11.44
N GLU A 84 10.87 -5.55 11.46
CA GLU A 84 11.25 -4.77 10.28
C GLU A 84 11.77 -5.67 9.14
N ARG A 85 12.39 -6.81 9.46
CA ARG A 85 12.87 -7.76 8.45
C ARG A 85 11.74 -8.38 7.64
N SER A 86 10.62 -8.74 8.27
CA SER A 86 9.44 -9.23 7.54
C SER A 86 8.79 -8.12 6.73
N ALA A 87 8.64 -6.92 7.30
CA ALA A 87 8.17 -5.75 6.56
C ALA A 87 9.04 -5.48 5.32
N TRP A 88 10.35 -5.71 5.43
CA TRP A 88 11.26 -5.47 4.32
C TRP A 88 11.10 -6.48 3.19
N ARG A 89 10.89 -7.76 3.54
CA ARG A 89 10.57 -8.83 2.59
C ARG A 89 9.28 -8.55 1.82
N GLU A 90 8.28 -7.97 2.47
CA GLU A 90 7.03 -7.59 1.79
C GLU A 90 7.25 -6.53 0.70
N ILE A 91 8.16 -5.58 0.89
CA ILE A 91 8.49 -4.59 -0.15
C ILE A 91 9.23 -5.23 -1.33
N ILE A 92 10.18 -6.11 -1.06
CA ILE A 92 10.88 -6.84 -2.13
C ILE A 92 9.87 -7.64 -2.94
N GLN A 93 8.97 -8.36 -2.26
CA GLN A 93 7.90 -9.11 -2.92
C GLN A 93 6.96 -8.21 -3.73
N LEU A 94 6.61 -7.02 -3.22
CA LEU A 94 5.81 -6.05 -3.97
C LEU A 94 6.50 -5.63 -5.27
N ASN A 95 7.79 -5.28 -5.21
CA ASN A 95 8.55 -4.91 -6.41
C ASN A 95 8.58 -6.06 -7.42
N ASP A 96 8.86 -7.28 -6.95
CA ASP A 96 8.90 -8.47 -7.81
C ASP A 96 7.53 -8.79 -8.42
N ASP A 97 6.46 -8.70 -7.63
CA ASP A 97 5.09 -8.97 -8.09
C ASP A 97 4.64 -7.95 -9.15
N LEU A 98 4.94 -6.66 -8.96
CA LEU A 98 4.61 -5.63 -9.95
C LEU A 98 5.36 -5.84 -11.26
N ARG A 99 6.62 -6.29 -11.21
CA ARG A 99 7.44 -6.60 -12.40
C ARG A 99 6.97 -7.84 -13.16
N ARG A 100 6.22 -8.74 -12.51
CA ARG A 100 5.75 -10.01 -13.11
C ARG A 100 4.46 -9.87 -13.93
N VAL A 101 3.73 -8.77 -13.78
CA VAL A 101 2.43 -8.55 -14.45
C VAL A 101 2.54 -7.57 -15.61
N ASP A 102 1.58 -7.67 -16.54
CA ASP A 102 1.40 -6.69 -17.61
C ASP A 102 1.03 -5.31 -17.06
N GLY A 103 1.20 -4.27 -17.88
CA GLY A 103 1.01 -2.89 -17.44
C GLY A 103 -0.41 -2.56 -16.96
N ALA A 104 -1.46 -3.14 -17.55
CA ALA A 104 -2.83 -2.86 -17.13
C ALA A 104 -3.14 -3.49 -15.77
N THR A 105 -2.72 -4.75 -15.59
CA THR A 105 -2.81 -5.44 -14.29
C THR A 105 -1.98 -4.72 -13.22
N ARG A 106 -0.77 -4.26 -13.57
CA ARG A 106 0.10 -3.49 -12.66
C ARG A 106 -0.57 -2.23 -12.14
N VAL A 107 -1.15 -1.42 -13.04
CA VAL A 107 -1.90 -0.21 -12.67
C VAL A 107 -3.09 -0.58 -11.77
N ALA A 108 -3.83 -1.63 -12.10
CA ALA A 108 -4.99 -2.07 -11.31
C ALA A 108 -4.61 -2.48 -9.87
N LEU A 109 -3.44 -3.10 -9.67
CA LEU A 109 -2.96 -3.51 -8.34
C LEU A 109 -2.54 -2.33 -7.43
N VAL A 110 -2.30 -1.15 -8.01
CA VAL A 110 -1.76 0.01 -7.27
C VAL A 110 -2.67 1.25 -7.33
N ILE A 111 -3.80 1.17 -8.02
CA ILE A 111 -4.70 2.31 -8.25
C ILE A 111 -5.28 2.89 -6.95
N ASN A 112 -5.52 2.04 -5.96
CA ASN A 112 -6.01 2.45 -4.65
C ASN A 112 -4.84 2.74 -3.73
N PRO A 113 -4.84 3.88 -3.01
CA PRO A 113 -3.84 4.13 -1.99
C PRO A 113 -3.91 3.03 -0.91
N PRO A 114 -2.77 2.62 -0.33
CA PRO A 114 -2.78 1.78 0.85
C PRO A 114 -3.16 2.58 2.10
N ALA A 115 -3.76 1.89 3.09
CA ALA A 115 -3.85 2.45 4.45
C ALA A 115 -2.44 2.62 5.06
N PRO A 116 -2.24 3.56 6.00
CA PRO A 116 -0.95 3.74 6.65
C PRO A 116 -0.47 2.48 7.34
N THR A 117 0.79 2.14 7.14
CA THR A 117 1.48 1.02 7.80
C THR A 117 1.76 1.31 9.28
N GLY A 118 1.74 2.57 9.67
CA GLY A 118 2.16 3.04 10.99
C GLY A 118 3.60 3.53 11.05
N ASP A 119 4.38 3.36 9.98
CA ASP A 119 5.69 3.97 9.79
C ASP A 119 5.72 4.75 8.46
N VAL A 120 5.87 6.07 8.55
CA VAL A 120 5.89 6.96 7.40
C VAL A 120 7.00 6.62 6.40
N ARG A 121 8.10 6.01 6.86
CA ARG A 121 9.20 5.57 6.00
C ARG A 121 8.74 4.46 5.06
N PHE A 122 7.99 3.49 5.59
CA PHE A 122 7.43 2.40 4.79
C PHE A 122 6.29 2.88 3.89
N ASP A 123 5.47 3.83 4.34
CA ASP A 123 4.42 4.42 3.50
C ASP A 123 5.01 5.13 2.26
N ALA A 124 6.05 5.95 2.46
CA ALA A 124 6.78 6.59 1.36
C ALA A 124 7.48 5.57 0.45
N LEU A 125 7.97 4.47 1.01
CA LEU A 125 8.69 3.43 0.29
C LEU A 125 7.80 2.57 -0.58
N ILE A 126 6.61 2.23 -0.10
CA ILE A 126 5.58 1.61 -0.92
C ILE A 126 5.27 2.52 -2.12
N ALA A 127 5.07 3.82 -1.89
CA ALA A 127 4.82 4.78 -2.96
C ALA A 127 5.98 4.85 -3.95
N GLY A 128 7.23 4.97 -3.49
CA GLY A 128 8.40 5.04 -4.36
C GLY A 128 8.68 3.76 -5.16
N VAL A 129 8.41 2.58 -4.59
CA VAL A 129 8.51 1.31 -5.32
C VAL A 129 7.44 1.22 -6.41
N ILE A 130 6.20 1.64 -6.10
CA ILE A 130 5.12 1.68 -7.08
C ILE A 130 5.43 2.67 -8.20
N ASP A 131 5.92 3.87 -7.86
CA ASP A 131 6.30 4.88 -8.84
C ASP A 131 7.42 4.35 -9.75
N CYS A 132 8.46 3.72 -9.19
CA CYS A 132 9.49 3.04 -9.98
C CYS A 132 8.87 2.02 -10.96
N ALA A 133 8.00 1.14 -10.47
CA ALA A 133 7.43 0.06 -11.28
C ALA A 133 6.50 0.57 -12.39
N LEU A 134 5.86 1.72 -12.22
CA LEU A 134 5.01 2.34 -13.25
C LEU A 134 5.84 3.18 -14.22
N THR A 135 6.79 3.96 -13.70
CA THR A 135 7.66 4.84 -14.49
C THR A 135 8.63 4.04 -15.38
N ASP A 136 9.15 2.91 -14.90
CA ASP A 136 10.06 2.04 -15.69
C ASP A 136 9.41 1.60 -17.03
N ASP A 137 8.07 1.49 -17.11
CA ASP A 137 7.29 1.12 -18.31
C ASP A 137 6.38 2.25 -18.85
N ALA A 138 6.61 3.50 -18.43
CA ALA A 138 5.83 4.69 -18.83
C ALA A 138 4.30 4.55 -18.66
N LEU A 139 3.87 3.91 -17.56
CA LEU A 139 2.47 3.68 -17.23
C LEU A 139 1.84 4.88 -16.50
N PRO A 140 0.50 5.03 -16.52
CA PRO A 140 -0.19 6.07 -15.76
C PRO A 140 0.07 5.97 -14.25
N LEU A 141 0.46 7.08 -13.63
CA LEU A 141 0.65 7.18 -12.18
C LEU A 141 -0.68 7.51 -11.47
N PRO A 142 -1.08 6.74 -10.44
CA PRO A 142 -2.18 7.13 -9.57
C PRO A 142 -1.91 8.48 -8.91
N THR A 143 -2.92 9.34 -8.84
CA THR A 143 -2.78 10.70 -8.28
C THR A 143 -2.35 10.70 -6.81
N TRP A 144 -2.69 9.63 -6.08
CA TRP A 144 -2.35 9.52 -4.66
C TRP A 144 -0.84 9.47 -4.42
N LEU A 145 -0.03 9.02 -5.38
CA LEU A 145 1.44 9.00 -5.26
C LEU A 145 2.01 10.41 -5.06
N GLN A 146 1.31 11.44 -5.54
CA GLN A 146 1.75 12.84 -5.43
C GLN A 146 1.27 13.51 -4.13
N GLU A 147 0.55 12.79 -3.26
CA GLU A 147 0.15 13.34 -1.96
C GLU A 147 1.36 13.47 -1.03
N SER A 148 1.49 14.61 -0.37
CA SER A 148 2.65 14.94 0.46
C SER A 148 2.92 13.95 1.60
N LYS A 149 1.91 13.17 2.03
CA LYS A 149 2.07 12.14 3.07
C LYS A 149 2.94 10.95 2.63
N TYR A 150 3.17 10.79 1.33
CA TYR A 150 4.05 9.77 0.76
C TYR A 150 5.45 10.31 0.41
N THR A 151 5.75 11.56 0.78
CA THR A 151 7.08 12.15 0.63
C THR A 151 7.63 12.47 2.01
N LEU A 152 8.81 11.95 2.32
CA LEU A 152 9.45 12.22 3.62
C LEU A 152 9.95 13.66 3.70
N SER A 153 9.65 14.33 4.82
CA SER A 153 10.23 15.64 5.13
C SER A 153 11.72 15.56 5.43
N GLU A 154 12.15 14.45 6.04
CA GLU A 154 13.55 14.14 6.31
C GLU A 154 13.97 12.95 5.42
N PRO A 155 14.98 13.13 4.55
CA PRO A 155 15.53 12.05 3.74
C PRO A 155 15.87 10.79 4.54
N TRP A 156 15.46 9.63 4.04
CA TRP A 156 15.82 8.35 4.61
C TRP A 156 16.87 7.63 3.76
N ASP A 157 18.10 7.57 4.29
CA ASP A 157 19.12 6.64 3.81
C ASP A 157 18.87 5.27 4.42
N VAL A 158 18.46 4.30 3.58
CA VAL A 158 18.23 2.92 4.04
C VAL A 158 19.54 2.20 4.30
N GLU A 159 20.61 2.59 3.60
CA GLU A 159 21.96 2.11 3.87
C GLU A 159 22.43 2.59 5.25
N GLU A 160 22.58 1.64 6.17
CA GLU A 160 22.99 1.91 7.54
C GLU A 160 24.47 2.34 7.59
N VAL A 161 25.32 1.77 6.72
CA VAL A 161 26.77 1.99 6.71
C VAL A 161 27.12 3.36 6.09
N PRO A 162 27.62 4.33 6.87
CA PRO A 162 27.81 5.70 6.39
C PRO A 162 28.74 5.85 5.17
N SER A 163 29.75 4.98 5.06
CA SER A 163 30.69 4.99 3.94
C SER A 163 30.06 4.55 2.62
N LEU A 164 28.98 3.76 2.65
CA LEU A 164 28.29 3.24 1.47
C LEU A 164 27.13 4.13 1.03
N ARG A 165 26.61 5.01 1.91
CA ARG A 165 25.47 5.90 1.60
C ARG A 165 25.68 6.73 0.35
N ARG A 166 26.90 7.21 0.10
CA ARG A 166 27.17 8.03 -1.09
C ARG A 166 26.96 7.24 -2.38
N ASP A 167 27.35 5.97 -2.39
CA ASP A 167 27.13 5.08 -3.54
C ASP A 167 25.66 4.71 -3.67
N ALA A 168 25.01 4.34 -2.56
CA ALA A 168 23.57 4.07 -2.55
C ALA A 168 22.77 5.25 -3.13
N ARG A 169 23.05 6.48 -2.68
CA ARG A 169 22.40 7.70 -3.20
C ARG A 169 22.58 7.92 -4.69
N ARG A 170 23.75 7.58 -5.24
CA ARG A 170 24.03 7.70 -6.68
C ARG A 170 23.24 6.67 -7.50
N ASN A 171 23.03 5.50 -6.94
CA ASN A 171 22.36 4.39 -7.60
C ASN A 171 20.84 4.37 -7.33
N THR A 172 20.34 5.29 -6.49
CA THR A 172 18.92 5.42 -6.19
C THR A 172 18.14 5.82 -7.45
N PRO A 173 17.08 5.07 -7.82
CA PRO A 173 16.14 5.47 -8.86
C PRO A 173 15.49 6.84 -8.59
N ALA A 174 15.30 7.65 -9.64
CA ALA A 174 14.71 8.99 -9.51
C ALA A 174 13.34 9.01 -8.79
N PRO A 175 12.40 8.06 -9.02
CA PRO A 175 11.14 8.05 -8.29
C PRO A 175 11.32 7.90 -6.76
N LEU A 176 12.24 7.04 -6.31
CA LEU A 176 12.54 6.93 -4.87
C LEU A 176 13.09 8.22 -4.27
N VAL A 177 13.92 8.95 -5.02
CA VAL A 177 14.42 10.27 -4.61
C VAL A 177 13.27 11.27 -4.42
N LEU A 178 12.26 11.25 -5.30
CA LEU A 178 11.06 12.11 -5.17
C LEU A 178 10.27 11.85 -3.89
N HIS A 179 10.29 10.61 -3.39
CA HIS A 179 9.68 10.21 -2.13
C HIS A 179 10.59 10.43 -0.90
N GLY A 180 11.80 10.96 -1.10
CA GLY A 180 12.78 11.20 -0.03
C GLY A 180 13.54 9.96 0.41
N ILE A 181 13.61 8.93 -0.43
CA ILE A 181 14.20 7.63 -0.12
C ILE A 181 15.49 7.43 -0.89
N TYR A 182 16.51 6.97 -0.19
CA TYR A 182 17.81 6.67 -0.77
C TYR A 182 18.18 5.22 -0.48
N LEU A 183 18.18 4.44 -1.55
CA LEU A 183 18.36 2.99 -1.55
C LEU A 183 18.95 2.59 -2.90
N ASP A 184 19.99 1.76 -2.89
CA ASP A 184 20.51 1.18 -4.12
C ASP A 184 19.45 0.25 -4.75
N ARG A 185 19.18 0.40 -6.05
CA ARG A 185 18.16 -0.41 -6.76
C ARG A 185 18.36 -1.92 -6.57
N SER A 186 19.61 -2.38 -6.41
CA SER A 186 19.91 -3.80 -6.20
C SER A 186 19.27 -4.39 -4.94
N VAL A 187 18.98 -3.57 -3.93
CA VAL A 187 18.35 -4.02 -2.67
C VAL A 187 16.87 -4.36 -2.85
N LEU A 188 16.21 -3.86 -3.91
CA LEU A 188 14.80 -4.15 -4.21
C LEU A 188 14.59 -5.48 -4.93
N VAL A 189 15.65 -6.21 -5.26
CA VAL A 189 15.58 -7.47 -5.99
C VAL A 189 15.79 -8.61 -5.00
N SER A 190 14.97 -9.65 -5.07
CA SER A 190 15.23 -10.88 -4.34
C SER A 190 16.56 -11.49 -4.81
N VAL A 191 17.49 -11.68 -3.88
CA VAL A 191 18.75 -12.44 -4.09
C VAL A 191 18.48 -13.94 -3.95
#